data_AF-A0AAD9XHK8-F1
#
_entry.id   AF-A0AAD9XHK8-F1
#
_cell.length_a   1.000
_cell.length_b   1.000
_cell.length_c   1.000
_cell.angle_alpha   90.00
_cell.angle_beta   90.00
_cell.angle_gamma   90.00
#
_symmetry.space_group_name_H-M   'P 1'
#
loop_
_entity.id
_entity.type
_entity.pdbx_description
1 polymer ?
#
loop_
_entity_poly.entity_id
_entity_poly.type
_entity_poly.pdbx_seq_one_letter_code
_entity_poly.pdbx_strand_id
1 'polypeptide(L)'
;MVASKKSKKTHEIINNRMAFLMKCGKYTLDYKTVLKSLRNSKGKSALIANNFPPLHKSEIEYYALSAKVGVQHYNRNSVDMGTDE
;
A
#
# COMPACT_ATOMS: atom_id res chain seq x y z
N MET A 1 2.23 30.80 -6.88
CA MET A 1 1.45 29.57 -7.11
C MET A 1 2.40 28.46 -7.62
N VAL A 2 3.07 27.72 -6.75
CA VAL A 2 3.97 26.60 -7.14
C VAL A 2 3.84 25.49 -6.10
N ALA A 3 2.86 24.59 -6.25
CA ALA A 3 2.63 23.49 -5.32
C ALA A 3 2.16 22.19 -5.99
N SER A 4 2.48 21.95 -7.26
CA SER A 4 1.98 20.78 -8.01
C SER A 4 3.04 19.80 -8.53
N LYS A 5 4.34 20.09 -8.38
CA LYS A 5 5.42 19.22 -8.90
C LYS A 5 5.91 18.14 -7.93
N LYS A 6 5.61 18.22 -6.63
CA LYS A 6 6.11 17.26 -5.63
C LYS A 6 5.35 15.93 -5.62
N SER A 7 4.02 15.94 -5.80
CA SER A 7 3.20 14.73 -5.75
C SER A 7 3.51 13.76 -6.89
N LYS A 8 3.73 14.27 -8.11
CA LYS A 8 4.03 13.45 -9.30
C LYS A 8 5.31 12.62 -9.15
N LYS A 9 6.37 13.20 -8.57
CA LYS A 9 7.63 12.47 -8.32
C LYS A 9 7.48 11.35 -7.30
N THR A 10 6.67 11.54 -6.26
CA THR A 10 6.43 10.50 -5.24
C THR A 10 5.72 9.29 -5.83
N HIS A 11 4.78 9.50 -6.76
CA HIS A 11 4.06 8.41 -7.43
C HIS A 11 4.98 7.55 -8.31
N GLU A 12 5.89 8.17 -9.08
CA GLU A 12 6.87 7.43 -9.88
C GLU A 12 7.80 6.58 -9.00
N ILE A 13 8.19 7.10 -7.83
CA ILE A 13 9.02 6.35 -6.87
C ILE A 13 8.28 5.12 -6.32
N ILE A 14 6.98 5.24 -6.02
CA ILE A 14 6.17 4.12 -5.54
C ILE A 14 6.05 3.05 -6.64
N ASN A 15 5.79 3.44 -7.87
CA ASN A 15 5.65 2.51 -9.00
C ASN A 15 6.98 1.76 -9.28
N ASN A 16 8.11 2.45 -9.21
CA ASN A 16 9.42 1.80 -9.34
C ASN A 16 9.71 0.81 -8.20
N ARG A 17 9.32 1.13 -6.96
CA ARG A 17 9.43 0.21 -5.82
C ARG A 17 8.50 -1.00 -5.97
N MET A 18 7.29 -0.79 -6.46
CA MET A 18 6.33 -1.83 -6.80
C MET A 18 6.90 -2.80 -7.83
N ALA A 19 7.41 -2.30 -8.95
CA ALA A 19 8.02 -3.13 -9.98
C ALA A 19 9.18 -3.99 -9.43
N PHE A 20 9.97 -3.43 -8.52
CA PHE A 20 11.02 -4.17 -7.83
C PHE A 20 10.47 -5.25 -6.88
N LEU A 21 9.43 -4.94 -6.09
CA LEU A 21 8.77 -5.90 -5.20
C LEU A 21 8.19 -7.08 -5.98
N MET A 22 7.55 -6.82 -7.13
CA MET A 22 7.03 -7.84 -8.03
C MET A 22 8.15 -8.76 -8.54
N LYS A 23 9.32 -8.20 -8.89
CA LYS A 23 10.50 -8.99 -9.30
C LYS A 23 11.12 -9.81 -8.17
N CYS A 24 11.04 -9.32 -6.93
CA CYS A 24 11.63 -9.97 -5.76
C CYS A 24 10.71 -11.05 -5.14
N GLY A 25 9.42 -11.05 -5.49
CA GLY A 25 8.44 -12.09 -5.08
C GLY A 25 8.03 -12.06 -3.60
N LYS A 26 8.56 -11.14 -2.80
CA LYS A 26 8.26 -11.01 -1.36
C LYS A 26 7.23 -9.91 -1.11
N TYR A 27 5.97 -10.21 -1.39
CA TYR A 27 4.84 -9.33 -1.13
C TYR A 27 3.60 -10.17 -0.84
N THR A 28 2.61 -9.57 -0.18
CA THR A 28 1.30 -10.18 0.03
C THR A 28 0.25 -9.26 -0.54
N LEU A 29 -0.52 -9.77 -1.49
CA LEU A 29 -1.74 -9.16 -1.97
C LEU A 29 -2.92 -9.82 -1.24
N ASP A 30 -4.07 -9.16 -1.25
CA ASP A 30 -5.31 -9.49 -0.52
C ASP A 30 -5.41 -8.99 0.93
N TYR A 31 -6.62 -8.55 1.27
CA TYR A 31 -6.95 -8.00 2.57
C TYR A 31 -6.76 -9.01 3.72
N LYS A 32 -7.22 -10.26 3.56
CA LYS A 32 -7.15 -11.28 4.64
C LYS A 32 -5.71 -11.68 4.99
N THR A 33 -4.87 -11.86 3.97
CA THR A 33 -3.44 -12.17 4.11
C THR A 33 -2.66 -10.98 4.66
N VAL A 34 -2.98 -9.75 4.21
CA VAL A 34 -2.40 -8.52 4.76
C VAL A 34 -2.73 -8.37 6.25
N LEU A 35 -3.97 -8.60 6.68
CA LEU A 35 -4.35 -8.60 8.10
C LEU A 35 -3.57 -9.65 8.90
N LYS A 36 -3.42 -10.87 8.37
CA LYS A 36 -2.61 -11.92 9.01
C LYS A 36 -1.13 -11.53 9.10
N SER A 37 -0.61 -10.83 8.10
CA SER A 37 0.78 -10.37 8.06
C SER A 37 1.02 -9.23 9.06
N LEU A 38 0.08 -8.29 9.15
CA LEU A 38 0.09 -7.19 10.11
C LEU A 38 -0.02 -7.68 11.56
N ARG A 39 -0.94 -8.61 11.84
CA ARG A 39 -1.08 -9.24 13.17
C ARG A 39 0.17 -10.00 13.63
N ASN A 40 0.92 -10.57 12.70
CA ASN A 40 2.17 -11.27 12.98
C ASN A 40 3.40 -10.35 12.88
N SER A 41 3.22 -9.05 12.66
CA SER A 41 4.29 -8.06 12.48
C SER A 41 5.33 -8.45 11.41
N LYS A 42 4.91 -9.18 10.37
CA LYS A 42 5.79 -9.64 9.28
C LYS A 42 5.94 -8.63 8.14
N GLY A 43 5.09 -7.59 8.10
CA GLY A 43 5.12 -6.54 7.09
C GLY A 43 6.05 -5.38 7.46
N LYS A 44 6.79 -4.83 6.48
CA LYS A 44 7.64 -3.63 6.67
C LYS A 44 6.94 -2.34 6.25
N SER A 45 6.07 -2.41 5.24
CA SER A 45 5.26 -1.28 4.78
C SER A 45 3.96 -1.82 4.19
N ALA A 46 2.88 -1.05 4.33
CA ALA A 46 1.59 -1.31 3.74
C ALA A 46 1.25 -0.23 2.72
N LEU A 47 0.70 -0.62 1.57
CA LEU A 47 0.22 0.29 0.53
C LEU A 47 -1.29 0.12 0.41
N ILE A 48 -2.04 1.22 0.43
CA ILE A 48 -3.50 1.20 0.34
C ILE A 48 -3.94 1.92 -0.93
N ALA A 49 -4.70 1.21 -1.77
CA ALA A 49 -5.27 1.78 -3.00
C ALA A 49 -6.37 2.81 -2.70
N ASN A 50 -6.66 3.67 -3.67
CA ASN A 50 -7.65 4.72 -3.47
C ASN A 50 -9.09 4.17 -3.43
N ASN A 51 -9.38 3.14 -4.23
CA ASN A 51 -10.71 2.53 -4.37
C ASN A 51 -11.14 1.62 -3.21
N PHE A 52 -10.30 1.40 -2.20
CA PHE A 52 -10.65 0.56 -1.05
C PHE A 52 -11.80 1.18 -0.23
N PRO A 53 -12.78 0.39 0.25
CA PRO A 53 -13.84 0.89 1.12
C PRO A 53 -13.24 1.60 2.35
N PRO A 54 -13.82 2.73 2.80
CA PRO A 54 -13.26 3.53 3.88
C PRO A 54 -13.11 2.72 5.18
N LEU A 55 -14.04 1.80 5.46
CA LEU A 55 -13.98 0.91 6.62
C LEU A 55 -12.72 0.03 6.61
N HIS A 56 -12.45 -0.63 5.48
CA HIS A 56 -11.28 -1.49 5.33
C HIS A 56 -9.97 -0.70 5.35
N LYS A 57 -9.97 0.52 4.80
CA LYS A 57 -8.82 1.44 4.86
C LYS A 57 -8.47 1.78 6.31
N SER A 58 -9.45 2.21 7.10
CA SER A 58 -9.26 2.52 8.53
C SER A 58 -8.83 1.30 9.35
N GLU A 59 -9.33 0.12 9.01
CA GLU A 59 -8.93 -1.12 9.69
C GLU A 59 -7.47 -1.49 9.42
N ILE A 60 -7.02 -1.45 8.16
CA ILE A 60 -5.62 -1.68 7.81
C ILE A 60 -4.72 -0.65 8.49
N GLU A 61 -5.10 0.63 8.48
CA GLU A 61 -4.36 1.71 9.14
C GLU A 61 -4.22 1.47 10.65
N TYR A 62 -5.30 1.03 11.31
CA TYR A 62 -5.29 0.70 12.72
C TYR A 62 -4.30 -0.44 13.04
N TYR A 63 -4.36 -1.54 12.29
CA TYR A 63 -3.42 -2.66 12.48
C TYR A 63 -1.99 -2.29 12.11
N ALA A 64 -1.79 -1.45 11.09
CA ALA A 64 -0.47 -0.94 10.73
C ALA A 64 0.14 -0.06 11.82
N LEU A 65 -0.66 0.77 12.47
CA LEU A 65 -0.23 1.58 13.61
C LEU A 65 0.20 0.68 14.78
N SER A 66 -0.59 -0.36 15.08
CA SER A 66 -0.27 -1.34 16.13
C SER A 66 1.04 -2.10 15.85
N ALA A 67 1.27 -2.47 14.58
CA ALA A 67 2.48 -3.17 14.14
C ALA A 67 3.69 -2.24 13.88
N LYS A 68 3.55 -0.92 14.07
CA LYS A 68 4.57 0.11 13.73
C LYS A 68 5.04 0.03 12.26
N VAL A 69 4.12 -0.25 11.36
CA VAL A 69 4.36 -0.37 9.91
C VAL A 69 4.04 0.94 9.20
N GLY A 70 4.92 1.36 8.29
CA GLY A 70 4.68 2.56 7.48
C GLY A 70 3.57 2.33 6.44
N VAL A 71 2.51 3.14 6.51
CA VAL A 71 1.40 3.15 5.54
C VAL A 71 1.63 4.21 4.48
N GLN A 72 1.47 3.84 3.20
CA GLN A 72 1.46 4.77 2.08
C GLN A 72 0.12 4.69 1.35
N HIS A 73 -0.50 5.85 1.13
CA HIS A 73 -1.71 5.95 0.31
C HIS A 73 -1.35 6.04 -1.16
N TYR A 74 -1.84 5.08 -1.93
CA TYR A 74 -1.72 5.05 -3.37
C TYR A 74 -2.91 5.76 -4.00
N ASN A 75 -2.64 6.69 -4.91
CA ASN A 75 -3.67 7.55 -5.50
C ASN A 75 -4.44 6.88 -6.66
N ARG A 76 -3.98 5.72 -7.17
CA ARG A 76 -4.68 4.97 -8.23
C ARG A 76 -5.47 3.79 -7.67
N ASN A 77 -6.18 3.10 -8.56
CA ASN A 77 -6.98 1.91 -8.24
C ASN A 77 -6.13 0.66 -8.05
N SER A 78 -6.72 -0.34 -7.39
CA SER A 78 -6.20 -1.69 -7.22
C SER A 78 -5.78 -2.37 -8.53
N VAL A 79 -6.47 -2.11 -9.64
CA VAL A 79 -6.12 -2.63 -10.97
C VAL A 79 -4.73 -2.17 -11.43
N ASP A 80 -4.38 -0.89 -11.21
CA ASP A 80 -3.05 -0.36 -11.55
C ASP A 80 -1.96 -0.91 -10.61
N MET A 81 -2.38 -1.37 -9.44
CA MET A 81 -1.54 -2.01 -8.43
C MET A 81 -1.25 -3.49 -8.77
N GLY A 82 -1.88 -4.06 -9.80
CA GLY A 82 -1.71 -5.45 -10.21
C GLY A 82 -2.55 -6.45 -9.40
N THR A 83 -3.59 -5.98 -8.72
CA THR A 83 -4.60 -6.83 -8.06
C THR A 83 -5.89 -6.84 -8.88
N ASP A 84 -6.44 -8.03 -9.11
CA ASP A 84 -7.63 -8.27 -9.95
C ASP A 84 -8.97 -8.00 -9.21
N GLU A 85 -8.93 -7.48 -7.98
CA GLU A 85 -10.09 -7.16 -7.13
C GLU A 85 -10.20 -5.65 -6.84
#